data_AF-A0A7Z9UCK5-F1
#
_entry.id   AF-A0A7Z9UCK5-F1
#
_cell.length_a   1.000
_cell.length_b   1.000
_cell.length_c   1.000
_cell.angle_alpha   90.00
_cell.angle_beta   90.00
_cell.angle_gamma   90.00
#
_symmetry.space_group_name_H-M   'P 1'
#
loop_
_entity.id
_entity.type
_entity.pdbx_description
1 polymer ?
#
loop_
_entity_poly.entity_id
_entity_poly.type
_entity_poly.pdbx_seq_one_letter_code
_entity_poly.pdbx_strand_id
1 'polypeptide(L)' 'ILVDPATDKLLGCHLLGPDTPELIQVMAACMMAGATKTNLDDTFAVHPTMAEELVLFRKPSEIVEGERQAPDPLAG' A
#
# COMPACT_ATOMS: atom_id res chain seq x y z
N ILE A 1 -2.96 4.34 0.35
CA ILE A 1 -2.17 3.32 -0.37
C ILE A 1 -2.15 3.73 -1.84
N LEU A 2 -0.97 3.75 -2.46
CA LEU A 2 -0.81 4.06 -3.88
C LEU A 2 -0.78 2.76 -4.68
N VAL A 3 -1.50 2.74 -5.80
CA VAL A 3 -1.69 1.56 -6.64
C VAL A 3 -1.50 1.97 -8.10
N ASP A 4 -0.86 1.12 -8.89
CA ASP A 4 -0.83 1.28 -10.34
C ASP A 4 -2.18 0.85 -10.93
N PRO A 5 -2.96 1.76 -11.54
CA PRO A 5 -4.29 1.43 -12.06
C PRO A 5 -4.24 0.43 -13.23
N ALA A 6 -3.12 0.32 -13.95
CA ALA A 6 -3.00 -0.60 -15.08
C ALA A 6 -2.63 -2.02 -14.64
N THR A 7 -1.86 -2.18 -13.55
CA THR A 7 -1.32 -3.47 -13.11
C THR A 7 -1.86 -3.96 -11.77
N ASP A 8 -2.64 -3.13 -11.07
CA ASP A 8 -3.14 -3.35 -9.71
C ASP A 8 -2.04 -3.46 -8.63
N LYS A 9 -0.76 -3.29 -9.00
CA LYS A 9 0.36 -3.45 -8.07
C LYS A 9 0.40 -2.32 -7.05
N LEU A 10 0.73 -2.69 -5.81
CA LEU A 10 1.01 -1.72 -4.76
C LEU A 10 2.31 -0.96 -5.08
N LEU A 11 2.23 0.37 -5.12
CA LEU A 11 3.36 1.25 -5.41
C LEU A 11 3.99 1.85 -4.15
N GLY A 12 3.19 2.02 -3.10
CA GLY A 12 3.62 2.62 -1.86
C GLY A 12 2.49 2.79 -0.85
N CYS A 13 2.83 3.01 0.41
CA CYS A 13 1.89 3.44 1.42
C CYS A 13 2.60 4.35 2.43
N HIS A 14 1.86 5.32 2.94
CA HIS A 14 2.29 6.15 4.06
C HIS A 14 1.35 5.85 5.22
N LEU A 15 1.92 5.55 6.38
CA LEU A 15 1.19 5.24 7.60
C LEU A 15 1.60 6.23 8.69
N LEU A 16 0.67 6.55 9.57
CA LEU A 16 0.90 7.41 10.72
C LEU A 16 0.10 6.84 11.90
N GLY A 17 0.79 6.52 12.98
CA GLY A 17 0.17 5.93 14.18
C GLY A 17 1.11 4.98 14.93
N PRO A 18 0.68 4.45 16.08
CA PRO A 18 1.52 3.69 17.01
C PRO A 18 2.20 2.47 16.39
N ASP A 19 1.47 1.68 15.59
CA ASP A 19 1.97 0.40 15.04
C ASP A 19 2.60 0.56 13.64
N THR A 20 2.93 1.80 13.26
CA THR A 20 3.48 2.10 11.93
C THR A 20 4.81 1.38 11.66
N PRO A 21 5.79 1.33 12.59
CA PRO A 21 7.08 0.69 12.32
C PRO A 21 6.97 -0.78 11.90
N GLU A 22 6.09 -1.53 12.56
CA GLU A 22 5.86 -2.96 12.29
C GLU A 22 5.07 -3.15 11.00
N LEU A 23 4.01 -2.36 10.78
CA LEU A 23 3.16 -2.49 9.60
C LEU A 23 3.85 -2.05 8.33
N ILE A 24 4.67 -0.99 8.36
CA ILE A 24 5.36 -0.51 7.16
C ILE A 24 6.38 -1.53 6.67
N GLN A 25 7.01 -2.30 7.58
CA GLN A 25 7.92 -3.39 7.22
C GLN A 25 7.18 -4.52 6.50
N VAL A 26 6.00 -4.92 6.99
CA VAL A 26 5.16 -5.94 6.34
C VAL A 26 4.70 -5.45 4.97
N MET A 27 4.22 -4.21 4.86
CA MET A 27 3.79 -3.62 3.60
C MET A 27 4.92 -3.55 2.57
N ALA A 28 6.14 -3.18 2.99
CA ALA A 28 7.31 -3.22 2.13
C ALA A 28 7.60 -4.65 1.61
N ALA A 29 7.50 -5.65 2.48
CA ALA A 29 7.65 -7.05 2.07
C ALA A 29 6.57 -7.49 1.05
N CYS A 30 5.31 -7.11 1.25
CA CYS A 30 4.23 -7.35 0.30
C CYS A 30 4.51 -6.70 -1.06
N MET A 31 5.00 -5.45 -1.09
CA MET A 31 5.36 -4.76 -2.33
C MET A 31 6.52 -5.45 -3.04
N MET A 32 7.56 -5.86 -2.31
CA MET A 32 8.68 -6.63 -2.87
C MET A 32 8.23 -7.98 -3.46
N ALA A 33 7.22 -8.61 -2.85
CA ALA A 33 6.58 -9.83 -3.36
C ALA A 33 5.63 -9.57 -4.55
N GLY A 34 5.41 -8.31 -4.94
CA GLY A 34 4.55 -7.94 -6.06
C GLY A 34 3.06 -8.00 -5.74
N ALA A 35 2.67 -7.85 -4.47
CA ALA A 35 1.28 -7.83 -4.04
C ALA A 35 0.47 -6.76 -4.78
N THR A 36 -0.81 -7.05 -5.00
CA THR A 36 -1.77 -6.16 -5.65
C THR A 36 -2.80 -5.61 -4.67
N LYS A 37 -3.55 -4.59 -5.09
CA LYS A 37 -4.66 -4.07 -4.30
C LYS A 37 -5.75 -5.12 -4.08
N THR A 38 -6.00 -5.97 -5.08
CA THR A 38 -6.88 -7.14 -4.98
C THR A 38 -6.44 -8.07 -3.84
N ASN A 39 -5.14 -8.32 -3.65
CA ASN A 39 -4.68 -9.15 -2.53
C ASN A 39 -5.05 -8.55 -1.17
N LEU A 40 -4.96 -7.23 -1.00
CA LEU A 40 -5.41 -6.57 0.22
C LEU A 40 -6.93 -6.65 0.36
N ASP A 41 -7.66 -6.47 -0.73
CA ASP A 41 -9.12 -6.51 -0.74
C ASP A 41 -9.70 -7.88 -0.35
N ASP A 42 -9.04 -8.95 -0.78
CA ASP A 42 -9.45 -10.33 -0.50
C ASP A 42 -8.99 -10.83 0.88
N THR A 43 -8.18 -10.04 1.59
CA THR A 43 -7.67 -10.39 2.93
C THR A 43 -8.70 -10.09 4.01
N PHE A 44 -8.87 -11.03 4.95
CA PHE A 44 -9.73 -10.81 6.12
C PHE A 44 -9.16 -9.73 7.05
N ALA A 45 -10.03 -8.83 7.48
CA ALA A 45 -9.72 -7.88 8.55
C ALA A 45 -9.54 -8.61 9.89
N VAL A 46 -8.53 -8.19 10.65
CA VAL A 46 -8.33 -8.62 12.05
C VAL A 46 -8.79 -7.48 12.95
N HIS A 47 -9.87 -7.69 13.69
CA HIS A 47 -10.52 -6.66 14.48
C HIS A 47 -10.26 -6.83 15.99
N PRO A 48 -10.04 -5.75 16.76
CA PRO A 48 -9.79 -4.37 16.33
C PRO A 48 -8.29 -4.09 16.14
N THR A 49 -7.88 -3.59 14.97
CA THR A 49 -6.46 -3.22 14.75
C THR A 49 -6.33 -2.03 13.82
N MET A 50 -5.28 -1.22 13.98
CA MET A 50 -4.94 -0.18 12.99
C MET A 50 -4.69 -0.79 11.59
N ALA A 51 -4.18 -2.02 11.55
CA ALA A 51 -3.89 -2.75 10.32
C ALA A 51 -5.15 -3.08 9.50
N GLU A 52 -6.31 -3.23 10.15
CA GLU A 52 -7.54 -3.63 9.47
C GLU A 52 -7.97 -2.63 8.39
N GLU A 53 -7.66 -1.35 8.58
CA GLU A 53 -7.95 -0.31 7.58
C GLU A 53 -7.23 -0.56 6.24
N LEU A 54 -6.04 -1.17 6.25
CA LEU A 54 -5.27 -1.46 5.02
C LEU A 54 -5.99 -2.42 4.07
N VAL A 55 -6.87 -3.27 4.61
CA VAL A 55 -7.65 -4.26 3.85
C VAL A 55 -9.11 -3.83 3.65
N LEU A 56 -9.47 -2.64 4.15
CA LEU A 56 -10.83 -2.09 4.05
C LEU A 56 -10.97 -0.93 3.05
N PHE A 57 -9.88 -0.32 2.58
CA PHE A 57 -9.94 0.72 1.54
C PHE A 57 -10.40 0.14 0.19
N ARG A 58 -11.69 0.27 -0.16
CA ARG A 58 -12.27 -0.35 -1.38
C ARG A 58 -12.26 0.52 -2.64
N LYS A 59 -12.15 1.85 -2.50
CA LYS A 59 -12.22 2.78 -3.63
C LYS A 59 -11.06 3.77 -3.56
N PRO A 60 -10.47 4.15 -4.70
CA PRO A 60 -9.47 5.21 -4.72
C PRO A 60 -10.11 6.53 -4.30
N SER A 61 -9.40 7.30 -3.48
CA SER A 61 -9.79 8.68 -3.15
C SER A 61 -9.53 9.65 -4.30
N GLU A 62 -8.55 9.33 -5.15
CA GLU A 62 -8.12 10.12 -6.29
C GLU A 62 -7.43 9.21 -7.31
N ILE A 63 -7.55 9.55 -8.60
CA ILE A 63 -6.78 8.95 -9.69
C ILE A 63 -5.98 10.08 -10.31
N VAL A 64 -4.65 9.96 -10.26
CA VAL A 64 -3.73 10.97 -10.76
C VAL A 64 -3.13 10.49 -12.06
N GLU A 65 -3.23 11.32 -13.10
CA GLU A 65 -2.52 11.11 -14.37
C GLU A 65 -1.14 11.77 -14.27
N GLY A 66 -0.08 11.00 -14.52
CA GLY A 66 1.29 11.50 -14.48
C GLY A 66 2.30 10.40 -14.78
N GLU A 67 3.49 10.80 -15.23
CA GLU A 67 4.60 9.87 -15.40
C GLU A 67 5.11 9.45 -14.03
N ARG A 68 5.45 8.16 -13.89
CA ARG A 68 6.10 7.66 -12.68
C ARG A 68 7.43 8.38 -12.52
N GLN A 69 7.55 9.20 -11.49
CA GLN A 69 8.83 9.78 -11.16
C GLN A 69 9.80 8.64 -10.81
N ALA A 70 10.91 8.55 -11.54
CA ALA A 70 11.95 7.60 -11.22
C ALA A 70 12.41 7.86 -9.78
N PRO A 71 12.67 6.80 -8.98
CA PRO A 71 13.21 6.97 -7.64
C PRO A 71 14.51 7.80 -7.73
N ASP A 72 14.66 8.77 -6.83
CA ASP A 72 15.89 9.56 -6.76
C ASP A 72 17.07 8.60 -6.54
N PRO A 73 18.06 8.53 -7.45
CA PRO A 73 19.21 7.65 -7.28
C PRO A 73 20.05 7.96 -6.03
N LEU A 74 19.80 9.09 -5.35
CA LEU A 74 20.47 9.49 -4.10
C LEU A 74 19.63 9.22 -2.84
N ALA A 75 18.38 8.76 -2.96
CA ALA A 75 17.58 8.33 -1.83
C ALA A 75 17.97 6.88 -1.45
N GLY A 76 18.97 6.77 -0.57
CA GLY A 76 19.48 5.50 -0.04
C GLY A 76 18.46 4.70 0.76
#